data_AF-A0A256Z2Z1-F1
#
_entry.id   AF-A0A256Z2Z1-F1
#
_cell.length_a   1.000
_cell.length_b   1.000
_cell.length_c   1.000
_cell.angle_alpha   90.00
_cell.angle_beta   90.00
_cell.angle_gamma   90.00
#
_symmetry.space_group_name_H-M   'P 1'
#
loop_
_entity.id
_entity.type
_entity.pdbx_description
1 polymer ?
#
loop_
_entity_poly.entity_id
_entity_poly.type
_entity_poly.pdbx_seq_one_letter_code
_entity_poly.pdbx_strand_id
1 'polypeptide(L)'
;MRSTPIGIVMFNDERGHLWKTNNRECTEVLQQWAEVIRKGAKNIDGALRQAGIRTHRIVGDIDDPETCAKVIDWVRASQAYTTIQNEVYGMYGGHSMDMETGYFHLVPIIKTFGVTTRQIDQLWLVKKMKEVDEEEGEKGFKWFEQLLGDRLKYDEKMLTPETLKNQIRLYLAMKMVNEEEGFDFCGLKG
;
A
#
# COMPACT_ATOMS: atom_id res chain seq x y z
N MET A 1 0.36 32.85 22.66
CA MET A 1 0.45 31.39 22.50
C MET A 1 -0.96 30.87 22.24
N ARG A 2 -1.20 30.18 21.11
CA ARG A 2 -2.49 29.51 20.88
C ARG A 2 -2.43 28.14 21.54
N SER A 3 -3.42 27.82 22.38
CA SER A 3 -3.58 26.49 22.99
C SER A 3 -4.12 25.52 21.94
N THR A 4 -3.45 24.41 21.72
CA THR A 4 -3.99 23.27 20.94
C THR A 4 -4.71 22.34 21.91
N PRO A 5 -6.01 22.10 21.75
CA PRO A 5 -6.71 21.11 22.57
C PRO A 5 -6.18 19.71 22.26
N ILE A 6 -5.92 18.92 23.31
CA ILE A 6 -5.57 17.49 23.20
C ILE A 6 -6.73 16.73 23.84
N GLY A 7 -7.42 15.92 23.03
CA GLY A 7 -8.48 15.01 23.49
C GLY A 7 -7.94 13.60 23.74
N ILE A 8 -8.57 12.85 24.65
CA ILE A 8 -8.33 11.42 24.85
C ILE A 8 -9.66 10.71 24.64
N VAL A 9 -9.67 9.66 23.81
CA VAL A 9 -10.85 8.85 23.54
C VAL A 9 -10.69 7.49 24.20
N MET A 10 -11.73 7.04 24.88
CA MET A 10 -11.84 5.68 25.41
C MET A 10 -12.60 4.81 24.40
N PHE A 11 -11.99 3.72 23.95
CA PHE A 11 -12.73 2.63 23.33
C PHE A 11 -13.03 1.57 24.38
N ASN A 12 -14.30 1.15 24.50
CA ASN A 12 -14.74 0.13 25.45
C ASN A 12 -15.58 -0.94 24.74
N ASP A 13 -15.78 -2.09 25.37
CA ASP A 13 -16.54 -3.23 24.83
C ASP A 13 -18.01 -2.83 24.58
N GLU A 14 -18.56 -3.23 23.43
CA GLU A 14 -19.93 -2.91 23.02
C GLU A 14 -21.01 -3.67 23.82
N ARG A 15 -20.64 -4.76 24.50
CA ARG A 15 -21.57 -5.59 25.27
C ARG A 15 -21.87 -4.92 26.61
N GLY A 16 -23.10 -4.44 26.78
CA GLY A 16 -23.49 -3.57 27.89
C GLY A 16 -23.22 -4.08 29.32
N HIS A 17 -23.11 -5.39 29.56
CA HIS A 17 -22.78 -5.93 30.89
C HIS A 17 -21.27 -5.83 31.21
N LEU A 18 -20.41 -5.93 30.19
CA LEU A 18 -18.96 -5.74 30.32
C LEU A 18 -18.63 -4.25 30.44
N TRP A 19 -19.26 -3.41 29.62
CA TRP A 19 -19.13 -1.96 29.73
C TRP A 19 -19.49 -1.47 31.13
N LYS A 20 -20.66 -1.82 31.68
CA LYS A 20 -21.08 -1.38 33.03
C LYS A 20 -20.09 -1.75 34.13
N THR A 21 -19.42 -2.89 33.98
CA THR A 21 -18.46 -3.40 34.97
C THR A 21 -17.14 -2.64 34.89
N ASN A 22 -16.61 -2.44 33.68
CA ASN A 22 -15.25 -1.92 33.49
C ASN A 22 -15.19 -0.41 33.27
N ASN A 23 -16.31 0.25 32.94
CA ASN A 23 -16.33 1.65 32.55
C ASN A 23 -15.73 2.59 33.61
N ARG A 24 -15.93 2.30 34.90
CA ARG A 24 -15.36 3.12 35.99
C ARG A 24 -13.85 3.06 35.97
N GLU A 25 -13.27 1.86 35.95
CA GLU A 25 -11.83 1.65 35.96
C GLU A 25 -11.17 2.22 34.69
N CYS A 26 -11.77 1.99 33.51
CA CYS A 26 -11.29 2.57 32.26
C CYS A 26 -11.33 4.11 32.27
N THR A 27 -12.36 4.70 32.87
CA THR A 27 -12.47 6.16 33.03
C THR A 27 -11.42 6.71 33.98
N GLU A 28 -11.15 6.01 35.10
CA GLU A 28 -10.10 6.39 36.05
C GLU A 28 -8.72 6.38 35.39
N VAL A 29 -8.40 5.34 34.62
CA VAL A 29 -7.17 5.27 33.84
C VAL A 29 -7.09 6.42 32.84
N LEU A 30 -8.19 6.74 32.14
CA LEU A 30 -8.24 7.85 31.20
C LEU A 30 -7.99 9.20 31.87
N GLN A 31 -8.54 9.41 33.07
CA GLN A 31 -8.29 10.62 33.87
C GLN A 31 -6.83 10.72 34.33
N GLN A 32 -6.21 9.60 34.73
CA GLN A 32 -4.79 9.56 35.08
C GLN A 32 -3.91 9.94 33.87
N TRP A 33 -4.23 9.39 32.68
CA TRP A 33 -3.55 9.78 31.43
C TRP A 33 -3.76 11.25 31.10
N ALA A 34 -4.97 11.79 31.26
CA ALA A 34 -5.25 13.20 31.08
C ALA A 34 -4.41 14.08 32.02
N GLU A 35 -4.19 13.64 33.25
CA GLU A 35 -3.37 14.34 34.22
C GLU A 35 -1.88 14.31 33.86
N VAL A 36 -1.37 13.15 33.38
CA VAL A 36 0.00 13.02 32.86
C VAL A 36 0.21 13.95 31.67
N ILE A 37 -0.74 13.99 30.72
CA ILE A 37 -0.67 14.89 29.57
C ILE A 37 -0.72 16.36 30.03
N ARG A 38 -1.63 16.73 30.94
CA ARG A 38 -1.69 18.11 31.47
C ARG A 38 -0.39 18.53 32.15
N LYS A 39 0.25 17.62 32.89
CA LYS A 39 1.49 17.88 33.64
C LYS A 39 2.75 17.81 32.77
N GLY A 40 2.75 17.01 31.71
CA GLY A 40 3.95 16.63 30.96
C GLY A 40 3.97 16.99 29.47
N ALA A 41 2.83 17.28 28.84
CA ALA A 41 2.75 17.59 27.42
C ALA A 41 3.31 18.99 27.13
N LYS A 42 4.63 19.02 26.89
CA LYS A 42 5.30 20.16 26.27
C LYS A 42 4.99 20.14 24.77
N ASN A 43 5.19 21.27 24.09
CA ASN A 43 5.05 21.36 22.64
C ASN A 43 6.22 20.59 21.97
N ILE A 44 6.07 19.26 21.88
CA ILE A 44 7.11 18.32 21.44
C ILE A 44 7.51 18.57 19.98
N ASP A 45 6.65 19.20 19.18
CA ASP A 45 6.92 19.51 17.76
C ASP A 45 8.17 20.37 17.53
N GLY A 46 8.41 21.37 18.39
CA GLY A 46 9.60 22.20 18.31
C GLY A 46 10.87 21.42 18.63
N ALA A 47 10.80 20.55 19.64
CA ALA A 47 11.91 19.68 20.05
C ALA A 47 12.20 18.58 19.01
N LEU A 48 11.17 17.97 18.43
CA LEU A 48 11.32 16.98 17.36
C LEU A 48 11.96 17.60 16.11
N ARG A 49 11.51 18.80 15.70
CA ARG A 49 12.12 19.52 14.58
C ARG A 49 13.58 19.88 14.88
N GLN A 50 13.91 20.31 16.09
CA GLN A 50 15.29 20.58 16.50
C GLN A 50 16.14 19.30 16.49
N ALA A 51 15.56 18.16 16.83
CA ALA A 51 16.18 16.84 16.73
C ALA A 51 16.22 16.28 15.29
N GLY A 52 15.78 17.04 14.28
CA GLY A 52 15.77 16.60 12.87
C GLY A 52 14.62 15.66 12.50
N ILE A 53 13.68 15.42 13.41
CA ILE A 53 12.51 14.56 13.17
C ILE A 53 11.40 15.42 12.58
N ARG A 54 10.93 15.05 11.39
CA ARG A 54 9.80 15.72 10.73
C ARG A 54 8.48 15.19 11.29
N THR A 55 7.55 16.11 11.53
CA THR A 55 6.22 15.85 12.09
C THR A 55 5.15 16.47 11.19
N HIS A 56 4.02 15.78 11.06
CA HIS A 56 2.80 16.35 10.48
C HIS A 56 1.83 16.69 11.62
N ARG A 57 1.28 17.90 11.58
CA ARG A 57 0.39 18.40 12.63
C ARG A 57 -0.97 18.70 12.05
N ILE A 58 -2.00 18.10 12.64
CA ILE A 58 -3.40 18.39 12.39
C ILE A 58 -3.95 19.08 13.65
N VAL A 59 -4.62 20.22 13.47
CA VAL A 59 -5.23 20.98 14.58
C VAL A 59 -6.70 21.16 14.25
N GLY A 60 -7.56 20.67 15.13
CA GLY A 60 -9.01 20.77 14.99
C GLY A 60 -9.73 20.05 16.13
N ASP A 61 -11.05 20.08 16.10
CA ASP A 61 -11.89 19.33 17.03
C ASP A 61 -12.01 17.87 16.57
N ILE A 62 -12.09 16.92 17.50
CA ILE A 62 -12.28 15.50 17.16
C ILE A 62 -13.71 15.23 16.67
N ASP A 63 -14.67 16.05 17.09
CA ASP A 63 -16.06 15.95 16.63
C ASP A 63 -16.28 16.63 15.27
N ASP A 64 -15.28 17.35 14.76
CA ASP A 64 -15.32 17.96 13.42
C ASP A 64 -15.00 16.92 12.33
N PRO A 65 -15.94 16.64 11.40
CA PRO A 65 -15.73 15.68 10.32
C PRO A 65 -14.55 16.02 9.41
N GLU A 66 -14.26 17.30 9.19
CA GLU A 66 -13.14 17.72 8.34
C GLU A 66 -11.79 17.40 8.99
N THR A 67 -11.68 17.61 10.31
CA THR A 67 -10.51 17.23 11.09
C THR A 67 -10.32 15.72 11.11
N CYS A 68 -11.38 14.95 11.31
CA CYS A 68 -11.35 13.49 11.21
C CYS A 68 -10.86 13.00 9.85
N ALA A 69 -11.34 13.59 8.75
CA ALA A 69 -10.92 13.23 7.40
C ALA A 69 -9.40 13.45 7.21
N LYS A 70 -8.87 14.60 7.67
CA LYS A 70 -7.42 14.89 7.62
C LYS A 70 -6.59 13.84 8.38
N VAL A 71 -7.08 13.39 9.53
CA VAL A 71 -6.39 12.34 10.32
C VAL A 71 -6.38 11.02 9.55
N ILE A 72 -7.52 10.61 8.99
CA ILE A 72 -7.62 9.37 8.21
C ILE A 72 -6.70 9.42 6.98
N ASP A 73 -6.67 10.54 6.26
CA ASP A 73 -5.79 10.73 5.10
C ASP A 73 -4.32 10.60 5.50
N TRP A 74 -3.92 11.23 6.61
CA TRP A 74 -2.56 11.12 7.13
C TRP A 74 -2.21 9.68 7.53
N VAL A 75 -3.12 8.97 8.19
CA VAL A 75 -2.91 7.56 8.59
C VAL A 75 -2.77 6.67 7.37
N ARG A 76 -3.61 6.85 6.34
CA ARG A 76 -3.52 6.07 5.08
C ARG A 76 -2.20 6.33 4.35
N ALA A 77 -1.80 7.60 4.24
CA ALA A 77 -0.51 7.96 3.64
C ALA A 77 0.67 7.38 4.43
N SER A 78 0.60 7.45 5.77
CA SER A 78 1.61 6.87 6.66
C SER A 78 1.70 5.36 6.50
N GLN A 79 0.55 4.68 6.46
CA GLN A 79 0.47 3.23 6.24
C GLN A 79 1.11 2.85 4.90
N ALA A 80 0.73 3.52 3.81
CA ALA A 80 1.30 3.26 2.49
C ALA A 80 2.83 3.45 2.50
N TYR A 81 3.33 4.51 3.12
CA TYR A 81 4.76 4.77 3.25
C TYR A 81 5.49 3.72 4.09
N THR A 82 4.90 3.28 5.21
CA THR A 82 5.54 2.26 6.06
C THR A 82 5.47 0.87 5.45
N THR A 83 4.43 0.57 4.67
CA THR A 83 4.31 -0.73 4.00
C THR A 83 5.32 -0.86 2.87
N ILE A 84 5.46 0.18 2.04
CA ILE A 84 6.40 0.14 0.91
C ILE A 84 7.88 0.12 1.36
N GLN A 85 8.16 0.56 2.59
CA GLN A 85 9.50 0.43 3.17
C GLN A 85 9.84 -1.05 3.35
N ASN A 86 10.93 -1.47 2.68
CA ASN A 86 11.42 -2.86 2.56
C ASN A 86 10.76 -3.72 1.47
N GLU A 87 9.87 -3.16 0.65
CA GLU A 87 9.37 -3.89 -0.53
C GLU A 87 10.44 -3.98 -1.63
N VAL A 88 10.39 -5.08 -2.38
CA VAL A 88 11.25 -5.40 -3.51
C VAL A 88 10.49 -5.21 -4.83
N TYR A 89 10.95 -4.26 -5.64
CA TYR A 89 10.44 -4.02 -6.98
C TYR A 89 11.10 -4.96 -8.01
N GLY A 90 10.32 -5.88 -8.57
CA GLY A 90 10.71 -6.72 -9.71
C GLY A 90 10.66 -5.95 -11.03
N MET A 91 11.81 -5.61 -11.58
CA MET A 91 11.91 -4.91 -12.88
C MET A 91 12.20 -5.92 -14.00
N TYR A 92 11.18 -6.26 -14.79
CA TYR A 92 11.34 -7.12 -15.95
C TYR A 92 11.80 -6.32 -17.17
N GLY A 93 13.07 -6.52 -17.53
CA GLY A 93 13.77 -5.75 -18.55
C GLY A 93 14.54 -4.59 -17.93
N GLY A 94 14.56 -3.46 -18.65
CA GLY A 94 15.31 -2.28 -18.24
C GLY A 94 14.74 -1.01 -18.83
N HIS A 95 15.60 -0.09 -19.22
CA HIS A 95 15.22 1.19 -19.77
C HIS A 95 14.49 1.02 -21.12
N SER A 96 13.27 1.55 -21.26
CA SER A 96 12.50 1.45 -22.52
C SER A 96 12.79 2.63 -23.43
N MET A 97 13.34 2.37 -24.62
CA MET A 97 13.48 3.35 -25.71
C MET A 97 13.98 4.74 -25.27
N ASP A 98 15.03 4.81 -24.45
CA ASP A 98 15.59 6.07 -23.92
C ASP A 98 14.57 6.95 -23.14
N MET A 99 13.48 6.36 -22.63
CA MET A 99 12.52 7.01 -21.74
C MET A 99 13.06 7.10 -20.30
N GLU A 100 13.76 8.20 -20.02
CA GLU A 100 14.30 8.54 -18.70
C GLU A 100 13.24 8.56 -17.59
N THR A 101 12.01 8.95 -17.92
CA THR A 101 10.90 8.98 -16.94
C THR A 101 10.45 7.58 -16.49
N GLY A 102 10.77 6.54 -17.25
CA GLY A 102 10.48 5.15 -16.90
C GLY A 102 11.62 4.42 -16.19
N TYR A 103 12.75 5.10 -15.94
CA TYR A 103 13.92 4.48 -15.35
C TYR A 103 13.86 4.41 -13.83
N PHE A 104 14.23 3.26 -13.27
CA PHE A 104 14.31 3.10 -11.82
C PHE A 104 15.63 3.66 -11.26
N HIS A 105 15.57 4.86 -10.68
CA HIS A 105 16.71 5.47 -10.01
C HIS A 105 16.92 4.89 -8.59
N LEU A 106 17.82 3.92 -8.45
CA LEU A 106 18.03 3.17 -7.20
C LEU A 106 18.27 4.06 -5.97
N VAL A 107 19.25 4.97 -6.03
CA VAL A 107 19.66 5.78 -4.87
C VAL A 107 18.53 6.67 -4.32
N PRO A 108 17.85 7.50 -5.12
CA PRO A 108 16.76 8.33 -4.60
C PRO A 108 15.57 7.50 -4.13
N ILE A 109 15.26 6.36 -4.78
CA ILE A 109 14.14 5.51 -4.36
C ILE A 109 14.44 4.83 -3.01
N ILE A 110 15.62 4.23 -2.82
CA ILE A 110 16.01 3.67 -1.52
C ILE A 110 15.99 4.75 -0.44
N LYS A 111 16.58 5.93 -0.69
CA LYS A 111 16.64 7.00 0.31
C LYS A 111 15.28 7.58 0.67
N THR A 112 14.35 7.59 -0.28
CA THR A 112 13.03 8.20 -0.08
C THR A 112 12.03 7.19 0.46
N PHE A 113 11.93 6.01 -0.15
CA PHE A 113 10.89 5.02 0.09
C PHE A 113 11.40 3.74 0.74
N GLY A 114 12.71 3.51 0.84
CA GLY A 114 13.24 2.26 1.38
C GLY A 114 12.99 1.04 0.48
N VAL A 115 12.69 1.27 -0.80
CA VAL A 115 12.41 0.24 -1.81
C VAL A 115 13.68 -0.09 -2.56
N THR A 116 13.94 -1.38 -2.76
CA THR A 116 15.02 -1.86 -3.64
C THR A 116 14.44 -2.37 -4.95
N THR A 117 15.27 -2.53 -5.98
CA THR A 117 14.86 -3.18 -7.23
C THR A 117 15.70 -4.42 -7.51
N ARG A 118 15.06 -5.44 -8.08
CA ARG A 118 15.72 -6.59 -8.65
C ARG A 118 15.35 -6.69 -10.13
N GLN A 119 16.37 -6.75 -10.98
CA GLN A 119 16.20 -6.83 -12.42
C GLN A 119 16.11 -8.29 -12.86
N ILE A 120 15.15 -8.58 -13.74
CA ILE A 120 14.98 -9.89 -14.38
C ILE A 120 14.88 -9.69 -15.89
N ASP A 121 15.52 -10.56 -16.65
CA ASP A 121 15.46 -10.55 -18.10
C ASP A 121 14.04 -10.89 -18.62
N GLN A 122 13.53 -10.16 -19.61
CA GLN A 122 12.18 -10.40 -20.15
C GLN A 122 12.06 -11.77 -20.85
N LEU A 123 13.15 -12.29 -21.40
CA LEU A 123 13.19 -13.64 -21.98
C LEU A 123 12.91 -14.71 -20.92
N TRP A 124 13.19 -14.44 -19.65
CA TRP A 124 12.87 -15.37 -18.56
C TRP A 124 11.36 -15.62 -18.48
N LEU A 125 10.53 -14.58 -18.63
CA LEU A 125 9.07 -14.74 -18.64
C LEU A 125 8.62 -15.63 -19.80
N VAL A 126 9.19 -15.47 -21.00
CA VAL A 126 8.86 -16.32 -22.16
C VAL A 126 9.21 -17.79 -21.91
N LYS A 127 10.31 -18.05 -21.19
CA LYS A 127 10.65 -19.42 -20.77
C LYS A 127 9.68 -19.94 -19.73
N LYS A 128 9.38 -19.13 -18.72
CA LYS A 128 8.47 -19.49 -17.62
C LYS A 128 7.04 -19.73 -18.09
N MET A 129 6.58 -19.02 -19.12
CA MET A 129 5.27 -19.25 -19.76
C MET A 129 5.08 -20.69 -20.25
N LYS A 130 6.16 -21.41 -20.58
CA LYS A 130 6.09 -22.82 -21.00
C LYS A 130 5.82 -23.78 -19.84
N GLU A 131 6.01 -23.32 -18.61
CA GLU A 131 5.74 -24.08 -17.37
C GLU A 131 4.33 -23.82 -16.83
N VAL A 132 3.60 -22.85 -17.42
CA VAL A 132 2.23 -22.53 -17.02
C VAL A 132 1.30 -23.67 -17.45
N ASP A 133 0.48 -24.14 -16.51
CA ASP A 133 -0.54 -25.13 -16.77
C ASP A 133 -1.56 -24.63 -17.82
N GLU A 134 -1.76 -25.42 -18.86
CA GLU A 134 -2.74 -25.13 -19.91
C GLU A 134 -4.17 -25.05 -19.35
N GLU A 135 -4.49 -25.87 -18.35
CA GLU A 135 -5.82 -25.88 -17.73
C GLU A 135 -6.09 -24.53 -17.03
N GLU A 136 -5.09 -23.98 -16.34
CA GLU A 136 -5.19 -22.69 -15.66
C GLU A 136 -5.33 -21.53 -16.66
N GLY A 137 -4.61 -21.59 -17.77
CA GLY A 137 -4.77 -20.64 -18.87
C GLY A 137 -6.18 -20.66 -19.46
N GLU A 138 -6.76 -21.84 -19.66
CA GLU A 138 -8.11 -22.02 -20.19
C GLU A 138 -9.20 -21.56 -19.20
N LYS A 139 -8.99 -21.80 -17.89
CA LYS A 139 -9.85 -21.27 -16.82
C LYS A 139 -9.85 -19.74 -16.84
N GLY A 140 -8.67 -19.12 -16.91
CA GLY A 140 -8.53 -17.67 -17.00
C GLY A 140 -9.23 -17.09 -18.23
N PHE A 141 -9.13 -17.77 -19.37
CA PHE A 141 -9.79 -17.36 -20.61
C PHE A 141 -11.33 -17.36 -20.46
N LYS A 142 -11.91 -18.47 -19.97
CA LYS A 142 -13.35 -18.58 -19.72
C LYS A 142 -13.83 -17.55 -18.69
N TRP A 143 -13.02 -17.28 -17.67
CA TRP A 143 -13.33 -16.24 -16.68
C TRP A 143 -13.41 -14.85 -17.31
N PHE A 144 -12.48 -14.51 -18.21
CA PHE A 144 -12.54 -13.24 -18.96
C PHE A 144 -13.78 -13.15 -19.85
N GLU A 145 -14.12 -14.22 -20.57
CA GLU A 145 -15.32 -14.25 -21.41
C GLU A 145 -16.60 -14.06 -20.59
N GLN A 146 -16.69 -14.68 -19.40
CA GLN A 146 -17.83 -14.50 -18.50
C GLN A 146 -17.89 -13.10 -17.87
N LEU A 147 -16.74 -12.58 -17.42
CA LEU A 147 -16.64 -11.28 -16.76
C LEU A 147 -17.00 -10.13 -17.70
N LEU A 148 -16.49 -10.18 -18.93
CA LEU A 148 -16.63 -9.11 -19.90
C LEU A 148 -17.84 -9.28 -20.81
N GLY A 149 -18.21 -10.52 -21.14
CA GLY A 149 -19.32 -10.83 -22.02
C GLY A 149 -19.19 -10.13 -23.38
N ASP A 150 -20.23 -9.40 -23.77
CA ASP A 150 -20.30 -8.61 -25.01
C ASP A 150 -19.32 -7.43 -25.06
N ARG A 151 -18.71 -7.06 -23.92
CA ARG A 151 -17.67 -6.02 -23.85
C ARG A 151 -16.32 -6.52 -24.33
N LEU A 152 -16.09 -7.83 -24.42
CA LEU A 152 -14.87 -8.41 -24.98
C LEU A 152 -14.96 -8.39 -26.50
N LYS A 153 -14.29 -7.41 -27.12
CA LYS A 153 -14.31 -7.20 -28.56
C LYS A 153 -12.97 -7.61 -29.16
N TYR A 154 -12.99 -8.64 -30.00
CA TYR A 154 -11.84 -9.05 -30.77
C TYR A 154 -11.73 -8.22 -32.05
N ASP A 155 -10.52 -7.79 -32.39
CA ASP A 155 -10.22 -7.01 -33.59
C ASP A 155 -9.59 -7.87 -34.71
N GLU A 156 -9.44 -9.18 -34.45
CA GLU A 156 -8.82 -10.17 -35.33
C GLU A 156 -7.36 -9.87 -35.73
N LYS A 157 -6.74 -8.88 -35.08
CA LYS A 157 -5.40 -8.39 -35.41
C LYS A 157 -4.49 -8.32 -34.19
N MET A 158 -4.79 -7.45 -33.23
CA MET A 158 -3.99 -7.25 -32.02
C MET A 158 -4.56 -8.05 -30.84
N LEU A 159 -5.89 -8.14 -30.77
CA LEU A 159 -6.63 -8.89 -29.77
C LEU A 159 -7.48 -9.95 -30.47
N THR A 160 -6.96 -11.17 -30.44
CA THR A 160 -7.62 -12.41 -30.83
C THR A 160 -7.78 -13.33 -29.61
N PRO A 161 -8.61 -14.38 -29.67
CA PRO A 161 -8.69 -15.37 -28.60
C PRO A 161 -7.31 -15.96 -28.25
N GLU A 162 -6.47 -16.23 -29.26
CA GLU A 162 -5.14 -16.79 -29.07
C GLU A 162 -4.19 -15.80 -28.39
N THR A 163 -4.18 -14.52 -28.82
CA THR A 163 -3.34 -13.51 -28.16
C THR A 163 -3.82 -13.25 -26.73
N LEU A 164 -5.13 -13.33 -26.45
CA LEU A 164 -5.66 -13.21 -25.10
C LEU A 164 -5.19 -14.37 -24.21
N LYS A 165 -5.26 -15.62 -24.70
CA LYS A 165 -4.71 -16.78 -23.99
C LYS A 165 -3.22 -16.63 -23.71
N ASN A 166 -2.45 -16.09 -24.65
CA ASN A 166 -1.03 -15.82 -24.46
C ASN A 166 -0.77 -14.70 -23.43
N GLN A 167 -1.59 -13.64 -23.39
CA GLN A 167 -1.51 -12.60 -22.36
C GLN A 167 -1.82 -13.16 -20.96
N ILE A 168 -2.81 -14.05 -20.85
CA ILE A 168 -3.15 -14.75 -19.59
C ILE A 168 -1.96 -15.61 -19.13
N ARG A 169 -1.37 -16.40 -20.04
CA ARG A 169 -0.17 -17.19 -19.74
C ARG A 169 1.00 -16.31 -19.28
N LEU A 170 1.19 -15.15 -19.91
CA LEU A 170 2.22 -14.18 -19.50
C LEU A 170 1.97 -13.67 -18.07
N TYR A 171 0.73 -13.32 -17.75
CA TYR A 171 0.35 -12.90 -16.39
C TYR A 171 0.62 -14.00 -15.36
N LEU A 172 0.22 -15.24 -15.65
CA LEU A 172 0.44 -16.39 -14.75
C LEU A 172 1.94 -16.66 -14.54
N ALA A 173 2.72 -16.63 -15.62
CA ALA A 173 4.18 -16.78 -15.54
C ALA A 173 4.81 -15.67 -14.68
N MET A 174 4.37 -14.42 -14.85
CA MET A 174 4.85 -13.30 -14.04
C MET A 174 4.49 -13.45 -12.56
N LYS A 175 3.28 -13.95 -12.25
CA LYS A 175 2.87 -14.27 -10.89
C LYS A 175 3.79 -15.34 -10.27
N MET A 176 4.06 -16.42 -11.01
CA MET A 176 4.98 -17.49 -10.56
C MET A 176 6.38 -16.93 -10.27
N VAL A 177 6.94 -16.11 -11.17
CA VAL A 177 8.26 -15.52 -10.94
C VAL A 177 8.25 -14.55 -9.76
N ASN A 178 7.21 -13.72 -9.60
CA ASN A 178 7.12 -12.82 -8.45
C ASN A 178 7.09 -13.60 -7.12
N GLU A 179 6.35 -14.71 -7.05
CA GLU A 179 6.30 -15.58 -5.87
C GLU A 179 7.66 -16.27 -5.61
N GLU A 180 8.29 -16.82 -6.65
CA GLU A 180 9.60 -17.48 -6.56
C GLU A 180 10.72 -16.53 -6.12
N GLU A 181 10.67 -15.29 -6.61
CA GLU A 181 11.74 -14.31 -6.44
C GLU A 181 11.50 -13.34 -5.29
N GLY A 182 10.34 -13.41 -4.65
CA GLY A 182 9.95 -12.60 -3.50
C GLY A 182 9.72 -11.14 -3.86
N PHE A 183 9.02 -10.87 -4.97
CA PHE A 183 8.68 -9.51 -5.39
C PHE A 183 7.34 -9.08 -4.81
N ASP A 184 7.33 -7.93 -4.13
CA ASP A 184 6.11 -7.34 -3.59
C ASP A 184 5.29 -6.63 -4.68
N PHE A 185 6.00 -6.04 -5.66
CA PHE A 185 5.39 -5.47 -6.85
C PHE A 185 6.37 -5.52 -8.03
N CYS A 186 5.86 -5.41 -9.25
CA CYS A 186 6.68 -5.53 -10.44
C CYS A 186 6.23 -4.64 -11.59
N GLY A 187 7.13 -4.42 -12.54
CA GLY A 187 6.86 -3.71 -13.78
C GLY A 187 7.51 -4.42 -14.95
N LEU A 188 6.76 -4.54 -16.05
CA LEU A 188 7.24 -5.08 -17.31
C LEU A 188 7.53 -3.94 -18.28
N LYS A 189 8.76 -3.90 -18.79
CA LYS A 189 9.11 -3.01 -19.90
C LYS A 189 8.24 -3.33 -21.13
N GLY A 190 7.56 -2.31 -21.64
CA GLY A 190 6.91 -2.31 -22.96
C GLY A 190 7.87 -2.01 -24.09
#